data_AF-A0A2N2EG19-F1
#
_entry.id   AF-A0A2N2EG19-F1
#
_cell.length_a   1.000
_cell.length_b   1.000
_cell.length_c   1.000
_cell.angle_alpha   90.00
_cell.angle_beta   90.00
_cell.angle_gamma   90.00
#
_symmetry.space_group_name_H-M   'P 1'
#
loop_
_entity.id
_entity.type
_entity.pdbx_description
1 polymer ?
#
loop_
_entity_poly.entity_id
_entity_poly.type
_entity_poly.pdbx_seq_one_letter_code
_entity_poly.pdbx_strand_id
1 'polypeptide(L)' 'MVILILILYILVVLLDFMPIYKQRNKKSNLIYIGLIIIAITLSIAIEMGIDIPSPAKPLKNIVSYLIGKE' A
#
# COMPACT_ATOMS: atom_id res chain seq x y z
N MET A 1 17.40 1.33 5.46
CA MET A 1 16.20 1.05 6.31
C MET A 1 15.42 -0.16 5.77
N VAL A 2 15.76 -0.67 4.57
CA VAL A 2 15.11 -1.80 3.89
C VAL A 2 14.91 -3.04 4.76
N ILE A 3 15.90 -3.44 5.58
CA ILE A 3 15.80 -4.62 6.45
C ILE A 3 14.65 -4.46 7.45
N LEU A 4 14.50 -3.28 8.06
CA LEU A 4 13.40 -2.96 8.97
C LEU A 4 12.05 -2.97 8.24
N ILE A 5 12.01 -2.43 7.02
CA ILE A 5 10.81 -2.47 6.17
C ILE A 5 10.39 -3.92 5.91
N LEU A 6 11.32 -4.79 5.52
CA LEU A 6 11.03 -6.21 5.29
C LEU A 6 10.52 -6.91 6.54
N ILE A 7 11.11 -6.65 7.72
CA ILE A 7 10.65 -7.22 9.00
C ILE A 7 9.22 -6.76 9.32
N LEU A 8 8.91 -5.48 9.12
CA LEU A 8 7.55 -4.94 9.33
C LEU A 8 6.53 -5.60 8.40
N TYR A 9 6.84 -5.77 7.12
CA TYR A 9 5.94 -6.45 6.18
C TYR A 9 5.77 -7.93 6.51
N ILE A 10 6.80 -8.62 7.03
CA ILE A 10 6.66 -9.99 7.53
C ILE A 10 5.67 -10.03 8.70
N LEU A 11 5.75 -9.09 9.64
CA LEU A 11 4.78 -8.99 10.75
C LEU A 11 3.36 -8.74 10.23
N VAL A 12 3.17 -7.84 9.27
CA VAL A 12 1.86 -7.58 8.65
C VAL A 12 1.30 -8.84 7.97
N VAL A 13 2.13 -9.61 7.26
CA VAL A 13 1.69 -10.88 6.68
C VAL A 13 1.29 -11.88 7.77
N LEU A 14 2.06 -11.99 8.86
CA LEU A 14 1.74 -12.94 9.93
C LEU A 14 0.48 -12.55 10.72
N LEU A 15 0.29 -11.26 11.02
CA LEU A 15 -0.82 -10.78 11.83
C LEU A 15 -2.11 -10.63 11.03
N ASP A 16 -2.04 -10.08 9.83
CA ASP A 16 -3.23 -9.70 9.05
C ASP A 16 -3.51 -10.69 7.90
N PHE A 17 -2.49 -11.16 7.18
CA PHE A 17 -2.72 -12.11 6.08
C PHE A 17 -3.12 -13.50 6.58
N MET A 18 -2.53 -13.97 7.68
CA MET A 18 -2.83 -15.30 8.24
C MET A 18 -4.32 -15.50 8.60
N PRO A 19 -5.02 -14.56 9.28
CA PRO A 19 -6.46 -14.69 9.51
C PRO A 19 -7.29 -14.57 8.21
N ILE A 20 -6.89 -13.70 7.27
CA ILE A 20 -7.54 -13.58 5.96
C ILE A 20 -7.44 -14.88 5.16
N TYR A 21 -6.27 -15.53 5.18
CA TYR A 21 -6.05 -16.81 4.52
C TYR A 21 -6.96 -17.92 5.07
N LYS A 22 -7.21 -17.91 6.39
CA LYS A 22 -8.11 -18.86 7.05
C LYS A 22 -9.58 -18.70 6.64
N GLN A 23 -10.01 -17.51 6.18
CA GLN A 23 -11.38 -17.29 5.69
C GLN A 23 -11.66 -17.91 4.30
N ARG A 24 -10.66 -18.56 3.65
CA ARG A 24 -10.75 -19.25 2.33
C ARG A 24 -11.29 -18.39 1.18
N ASN A 25 -11.44 -17.08 1.35
CA ASN A 25 -11.86 -16.17 0.29
C ASN A 25 -10.66 -15.84 -0.62
N LYS A 26 -10.45 -16.68 -1.63
CA LYS A 26 -9.32 -16.57 -2.57
C LYS A 26 -9.22 -15.20 -3.25
N LYS A 27 -10.36 -14.52 -3.50
CA LYS A 27 -10.38 -13.17 -4.09
C LYS A 27 -9.80 -12.14 -3.12
N SER A 28 -10.22 -12.20 -1.85
CA SER A 28 -9.70 -11.32 -0.79
C SER A 28 -8.19 -11.52 -0.60
N ASN A 29 -7.72 -12.76 -0.61
CA ASN A 29 -6.30 -13.07 -0.47
C ASN A 29 -5.47 -12.47 -1.62
N LEU A 30 -5.97 -12.55 -2.85
CA LEU A 30 -5.27 -12.05 -4.03
C LEU A 30 -5.18 -10.52 -4.02
N ILE A 31 -6.26 -9.83 -3.64
CA ILE A 31 -6.26 -8.37 -3.47
C ILE A 31 -5.24 -7.97 -2.40
N TYR A 32 -5.25 -8.67 -1.27
CA TYR A 32 -4.37 -8.37 -0.15
C TYR A 32 -2.88 -8.56 -0.50
N ILE A 33 -2.54 -9.67 -1.16
CA ILE A 33 -1.17 -9.91 -1.67
C ILE A 33 -0.76 -8.80 -2.64
N GLY A 34 -1.66 -8.42 -3.57
CA GLY A 34 -1.40 -7.32 -4.51
C GLY A 34 -1.08 -6.01 -3.79
N LEU A 35 -1.87 -5.65 -2.77
CA LEU A 35 -1.64 -4.45 -1.97
C LEU A 35 -0.28 -4.50 -1.24
N ILE A 36 0.09 -5.63 -0.64
CA ILE A 36 1.40 -5.78 0.01
C ILE A 36 2.55 -5.62 -0.98
N ILE A 37 2.46 -6.25 -2.15
CA ILE A 37 3.51 -6.16 -3.18
C ILE A 37 3.68 -4.70 -3.63
N ILE A 38 2.58 -3.99 -3.89
CA ILE A 38 2.62 -2.58 -4.26
C ILE A 38 3.28 -1.75 -3.15
N ALA A 39 2.86 -1.96 -1.91
CA ALA A 39 3.36 -1.20 -0.77
C ALA A 39 4.86 -1.43 -0.52
N ILE A 40 5.35 -2.68 -0.61
CA ILE A 40 6.78 -3.01 -0.53
C ILE A 40 7.55 -2.36 -1.68
N THR A 41 7.02 -2.45 -2.91
CA THR A 41 7.67 -1.88 -4.10
C THR A 41 7.85 -0.37 -3.95
N LEU A 42 6.79 0.35 -3.53
CA LEU A 42 6.87 1.79 -3.27
C LEU A 42 7.86 2.11 -2.16
N SER A 43 7.87 1.32 -1.09
CA SER A 43 8.77 1.53 0.05
C SER A 43 10.25 1.39 -0.37
N ILE A 44 10.57 0.37 -1.17
CA ILE A 44 11.91 0.16 -1.71
C ILE A 44 12.27 1.28 -2.70
N ALA A 45 11.34 1.67 -3.58
CA ALA A 45 11.56 2.75 -4.54
C ALA A 45 11.92 4.07 -3.86
N ILE A 46 11.20 4.42 -2.78
CA ILE A 46 11.50 5.60 -1.95
C ILE A 46 12.90 5.50 -1.35
N GLU A 47 13.29 4.33 -0.82
CA GLU A 47 14.65 4.14 -0.28
C GLU A 47 15.74 4.20 -1.33
N MET A 48 15.44 3.84 -2.57
CA MET A 48 16.36 4.00 -3.71
C MET A 48 16.45 5.47 -4.19
N GLY A 49 15.75 6.40 -3.54
CA GLY A 49 15.71 7.81 -3.92
C GLY A 49 14.87 8.10 -5.16
N ILE A 50 13.97 7.17 -5.53
CA ILE A 50 13.00 7.43 -6.60
C ILE A 50 11.97 8.41 -6.07
N ASP A 51 11.91 9.60 -6.68
CA ASP A 51 10.90 10.61 -6.37
C ASP A 51 9.53 10.14 -6.85
N ILE A 52 8.71 9.69 -5.90
CA ILE A 52 7.33 9.30 -6.17
C ILE A 52 6.47 10.56 -6.08
N PRO A 53 5.83 11.00 -7.18
CA PRO A 53 5.05 12.22 -7.17
C PRO A 53 3.89 12.10 -6.18
N SER A 54 3.78 13.09 -5.29
CA SER A 54 2.75 13.08 -4.26
C SER A 54 1.35 13.07 -4.88
N PRO A 55 0.46 12.15 -4.48
CA PRO A 55 -0.92 12.15 -4.95
C PRO A 55 -1.75 13.29 -4.33
N ALA A 56 -1.19 14.06 -3.38
CA ALA A 56 -1.92 15.11 -2.67
C ALA A 56 -2.50 16.19 -3.60
N LYS A 57 -1.75 16.61 -4.64
CA LYS A 57 -2.24 17.58 -5.62
C LYS A 57 -3.41 17.02 -6.46
N PRO A 58 -3.27 15.84 -7.11
CA PRO A 58 -4.39 15.20 -7.78
C PRO A 58 -5.62 15.00 -6.88
N LEU A 59 -5.42 14.51 -5.65
CA LEU A 59 -6.51 14.28 -4.70
C LEU A 59 -7.19 15.58 -4.30
N LYS A 60 -6.42 16.64 -4.03
CA LYS A 60 -6.97 17.97 -3.74
C LYS A 60 -7.84 18.46 -4.90
N ASN A 61 -7.37 18.32 -6.14
CA ASN A 61 -8.12 18.76 -7.31
C ASN A 61 -9.43 17.96 -7.47
N ILE A 62 -9.41 16.65 -7.25
CA ILE A 62 -10.62 15.81 -7.28
C ILE A 62 -11.61 16.26 -6.20
N VAL A 63 -11.15 16.47 -4.97
CA VAL A 63 -12.00 16.89 -3.85
C VAL A 63 -12.56 18.30 -4.10
N SER A 64 -11.72 19.24 -4.57
CA SER A 64 -12.13 20.59 -4.98
C SER A 64 -13.20 20.55 -6.06
N TYR A 65 -13.03 19.72 -7.09
CA TYR A 65 -14.01 19.52 -8.14
C TYR A 65 -15.34 18.97 -7.60
N LEU A 66 -15.29 17.95 -6.74
CA LEU A 66 -16.50 17.35 -6.16
C LEU A 66 -17.25 18.30 -5.21
N ILE A 67 -16.54 19.19 -4.53
CA ILE A 67 -17.10 20.16 -3.58
C ILE A 67 -17.47 21.49 -4.26
N GLY A 68 -17.09 21.69 -5.54
CA GLY A 68 -17.32 22.93 -6.27
C GLY A 68 -16.47 24.10 -5.78
N LYS A 69 -15.32 23.82 -5.15
CA LYS A 69 -14.37 24.82 -4.65
C LYS A 69 -13.21 24.92 -5.62
N GLU A 70 -13.31 25.86 -6.56
CA GLU A 70 -12.25 26.21 -7.52
C GLU A 70 -10.95 26.64 -6.82
#